data_AF-A0A150ABI4-F1
#
_entry.id   AF-A0A150ABI4-F1
#
_cell.length_a   1.000
_cell.length_b   1.000
_cell.length_c   1.000
_cell.angle_alpha   90.00
_cell.angle_beta   90.00
_cell.angle_gamma   90.00
#
_symmetry.space_group_name_H-M   'P 1'
#
loop_
_entity.id
_entity.type
_entity.pdbx_description
1 polymer ?
#
loop_
_entity_poly.entity_id
_entity_poly.type
_entity_poly.pdbx_seq_one_letter_code
_entity_poly.pdbx_strand_id
1 'polypeptide(L)'
;MMNFMTKRFFLSTVITLLISHFTFAQDLYVLHVSGDILNTTNNVNLKVGDMISQDASLSFGSNNAKAIVIGKSTGKMLLDGSKSKKTPTGEFMSLVSEVLFPIQSNKQMSTRSVLFETVADISDYFNGDAYVFITDSLILDINQEKYPLNEEKQMALRFTSGEEIFNRWIPNFGDNKLLLEKDSLFEGASLDEIETVDVYYVVKATRKIDHIGSFDPIFVNQEQLKEELISLKSFLTTNQTSKVEEIQAELYQYVLDIYGQTDFEMFNEWIKNEGII
;
A
#
# COMPACT_ATOMS: atom_id res chain seq x y z
N MET A 1 -38.56 -22.40 56.84
CA MET A 1 -37.20 -22.77 56.38
C MET A 1 -37.02 -22.68 54.85
N MET A 2 -37.91 -22.00 54.10
CA MET A 2 -37.97 -22.05 52.62
C MET A 2 -37.49 -20.75 51.92
N ASN A 3 -36.86 -19.82 52.66
CA ASN A 3 -36.39 -18.52 52.13
C ASN A 3 -34.87 -18.45 51.87
N PHE A 4 -34.12 -19.46 52.31
CA PHE A 4 -32.65 -19.46 52.18
C PHE A 4 -32.17 -20.08 50.85
N MET A 5 -32.96 -21.01 50.31
CA MET A 5 -32.59 -21.77 49.10
C MET A 5 -32.82 -20.94 47.81
N THR A 6 -33.90 -20.16 47.76
CA THR A 6 -34.24 -19.26 46.65
C THR A 6 -33.28 -18.08 46.52
N LYS A 7 -32.79 -17.51 47.64
CA LYS A 7 -31.76 -16.45 47.61
C LYS A 7 -30.41 -16.93 47.09
N ARG A 8 -30.02 -18.17 47.39
CA ARG A 8 -28.77 -18.77 46.89
C ARG A 8 -28.83 -19.08 45.39
N PHE A 9 -29.99 -19.50 44.90
CA PHE A 9 -30.21 -19.73 43.48
C PHE A 9 -30.17 -18.41 42.68
N PHE A 10 -30.84 -17.37 43.19
CA PHE A 10 -30.85 -16.05 42.54
C PHE A 10 -29.47 -15.38 42.51
N LEU A 11 -28.69 -15.51 43.60
CA LEU A 11 -27.33 -14.99 43.67
C LEU A 11 -26.38 -15.73 42.70
N SER A 12 -26.56 -17.05 42.53
CA SER A 12 -25.79 -17.83 41.56
C SER A 12 -26.09 -17.38 40.12
N THR A 13 -27.36 -17.16 39.76
CA THR A 13 -27.74 -16.73 38.41
C THR A 13 -27.21 -15.34 38.06
N VAL A 14 -27.19 -14.41 39.02
CA VAL A 14 -26.61 -13.06 38.83
C VAL A 14 -25.08 -13.12 38.64
N ILE A 15 -24.38 -14.01 39.35
CA ILE A 15 -22.93 -14.17 39.19
C ILE A 15 -22.57 -14.81 37.84
N THR A 16 -23.36 -15.78 37.36
CA THR A 16 -23.11 -16.39 36.03
C THR A 16 -23.39 -15.43 34.88
N LEU A 17 -24.33 -14.48 35.04
CA LEU A 17 -24.65 -13.46 34.03
C LEU A 17 -23.56 -12.36 33.94
N LEU A 18 -22.79 -12.14 35.00
CA LEU A 18 -21.71 -11.15 35.04
C LEU A 18 -20.41 -11.64 34.41
N ILE A 19 -20.20 -12.95 34.28
CA ILE A 19 -18.96 -13.54 33.73
C ILE A 19 -19.01 -13.62 32.19
N SER A 20 -20.18 -13.49 31.56
CA SER A 20 -20.35 -13.62 30.11
C SER A 20 -19.95 -12.39 29.28
N HIS A 21 -19.42 -11.33 29.89
CA HIS A 21 -19.13 -10.06 29.21
C HIS A 21 -17.64 -9.75 29.04
N PHE A 22 -16.74 -10.74 29.18
CA PHE A 22 -15.38 -10.62 28.65
C PHE A 22 -15.42 -10.70 27.12
N THR A 23 -15.89 -9.60 26.50
CA THR A 23 -15.61 -9.32 25.10
C THR A 23 -14.11 -9.09 25.01
N PHE A 24 -13.40 -10.00 24.35
CA PHE A 24 -12.02 -9.75 23.97
C PHE A 24 -12.04 -8.58 22.99
N ALA A 25 -11.65 -7.39 23.46
CA ALA A 25 -11.38 -6.26 22.60
C ALA A 25 -10.42 -6.73 21.50
N GLN A 26 -10.77 -6.47 20.25
CA GLN A 26 -9.93 -6.89 19.14
C GLN A 26 -8.81 -5.88 18.98
N ASP A 27 -7.59 -6.31 19.30
CA ASP A 27 -6.41 -5.51 19.04
C ASP A 27 -6.17 -5.41 17.54
N LEU A 28 -5.92 -4.19 17.09
CA LEU A 28 -5.57 -3.83 15.72
C LEU A 28 -4.08 -3.56 15.64
N TYR A 29 -3.43 -4.16 14.65
CA TYR A 29 -1.99 -4.02 14.42
C TYR A 29 -1.73 -2.93 13.38
N VAL A 30 -0.84 -1.97 13.66
CA VAL A 30 -0.56 -0.85 12.76
C VAL A 30 0.39 -1.28 11.64
N LEU A 31 -0.06 -1.16 10.41
CA LEU A 31 0.70 -1.49 9.20
C LEU A 31 1.32 -0.26 8.53
N HIS A 32 0.64 0.88 8.52
CA HIS A 32 1.12 2.12 7.89
C HIS A 32 0.65 3.32 8.71
N VAL A 33 1.45 4.39 8.72
CA VAL A 33 1.07 5.68 9.31
C VAL A 33 1.53 6.80 8.37
N SER A 34 0.60 7.70 8.05
CA SER A 34 0.84 8.94 7.32
C SER A 34 0.36 10.11 8.17
N GLY A 35 1.28 11.02 8.51
CA GLY A 35 1.03 12.14 9.42
C GLY A 35 1.06 11.75 10.91
N ASP A 36 0.90 12.75 11.79
CA ASP A 36 0.95 12.56 13.23
C ASP A 36 -0.37 12.02 13.79
N ILE A 37 -0.32 10.87 14.47
CA ILE A 37 -1.47 10.29 15.17
C ILE A 37 -1.02 9.88 16.58
N LEU A 38 -1.58 10.52 17.60
CA LEU A 38 -1.28 10.28 19.00
C LEU A 38 -2.33 9.37 19.62
N ASN A 39 -1.92 8.27 20.24
CA ASN A 39 -2.80 7.50 21.11
C ASN A 39 -2.91 8.22 22.46
N THR A 40 -4.08 8.78 22.76
CA THR A 40 -4.27 9.58 23.97
C THR A 40 -4.36 8.74 25.24
N THR A 41 -4.53 7.41 25.11
CA THR A 41 -4.56 6.49 26.26
C THR A 41 -3.18 6.33 26.88
N ASN A 42 -2.12 6.25 26.06
CA ASN A 42 -0.74 6.06 26.53
C ASN A 42 0.17 7.26 26.24
N ASN A 43 -0.34 8.29 25.55
CA ASN A 43 0.38 9.50 25.13
C ASN A 43 1.62 9.20 24.27
N VAL A 44 1.51 8.20 23.37
CA VAL A 44 2.55 7.79 22.42
C VAL A 44 2.03 7.94 21.00
N ASN A 45 2.86 8.47 20.10
CA ASN A 45 2.55 8.53 18.68
C ASN A 45 2.52 7.11 18.09
N LEU A 46 1.49 6.83 17.31
CA LEU A 46 1.36 5.58 16.58
C LEU A 46 2.53 5.44 15.61
N LYS A 47 3.09 4.25 15.58
CA LYS A 47 4.09 3.83 14.59
C LYS A 47 3.77 2.42 14.06
N VAL A 48 4.40 2.07 12.95
CA VAL A 48 4.31 0.73 12.36
C VAL A 48 4.69 -0.32 13.41
N GLY A 49 3.87 -1.37 13.48
CA GLY A 49 4.04 -2.48 14.41
C GLY A 49 3.42 -2.28 15.81
N ASP A 50 2.83 -1.12 16.09
CA ASP A 50 2.09 -0.91 17.33
C ASP A 50 0.77 -1.72 17.35
N MET A 51 0.30 -2.05 18.56
CA MET A 51 -1.03 -2.59 18.81
C MET A 51 -1.94 -1.52 19.42
N ILE A 52 -3.13 -1.34 18.85
CA ILE A 52 -4.14 -0.42 19.35
C ILE A 52 -5.46 -1.15 19.60
N SER A 53 -6.13 -0.81 20.69
CA SER A 53 -7.49 -1.29 20.95
C SER A 53 -8.51 -0.48 20.14
N GLN A 54 -9.63 -1.08 19.76
CA GLN A 54 -10.77 -0.39 19.13
C GLN A 54 -11.41 0.68 20.03
N ASP A 55 -11.20 0.58 21.34
CA ASP A 55 -11.68 1.56 22.32
C ASP A 55 -10.65 2.67 22.60
N ALA A 56 -9.47 2.61 21.98
CA ALA A 56 -8.47 3.65 22.12
C ALA A 56 -8.97 4.97 21.52
N SER A 57 -8.65 6.07 22.20
CA SER A 57 -8.88 7.41 21.66
C SER A 57 -7.62 7.91 20.98
N LEU A 58 -7.80 8.45 19.77
CA LEU A 58 -6.73 8.96 18.93
C LEU A 58 -6.91 10.47 18.77
N SER A 59 -5.79 11.18 18.78
CA SER A 59 -5.69 12.59 18.38
C SER A 59 -4.89 12.66 17.08
N PHE A 60 -5.50 13.19 16.02
CA PHE A 60 -4.85 13.37 14.73
C PHE A 60 -4.24 14.78 14.66
N GLY A 61 -2.96 14.88 14.27
CA GLY A 61 -2.29 16.17 14.08
C GLY A 61 -2.88 16.98 12.92
N SER A 62 -3.50 16.29 11.95
CA SER A 62 -4.23 16.91 10.84
C SER A 62 -5.41 16.06 10.38
N ASN A 63 -6.33 16.66 9.62
CA ASN A 63 -7.43 15.94 8.97
C ASN A 63 -6.98 15.04 7.81
N ASN A 64 -5.71 15.15 7.37
CA ASN A 64 -5.15 14.31 6.33
C ASN A 64 -4.35 13.13 6.90
N ALA A 65 -4.17 13.08 8.23
CA ALA A 65 -3.46 11.99 8.87
C ALA A 65 -4.27 10.69 8.76
N LYS A 66 -3.60 9.62 8.36
CA LYS A 66 -4.19 8.31 8.09
C LYS A 66 -3.30 7.20 8.63
N ALA A 67 -3.91 6.09 8.99
CA ALA A 67 -3.15 4.88 9.31
C ALA A 67 -3.87 3.64 8.78
N ILE A 68 -3.12 2.63 8.39
CA ILE A 68 -3.68 1.34 7.99
C ILE A 68 -3.40 0.37 9.12
N VAL A 69 -4.44 -0.36 9.52
CA VAL A 69 -4.38 -1.32 10.60
C VAL A 69 -4.97 -2.66 10.17
N ILE A 70 -4.55 -3.75 10.79
CA ILE A 70 -5.08 -5.08 10.51
C ILE A 70 -5.55 -5.76 11.79
N GLY A 71 -6.76 -6.30 11.75
CA GLY A 71 -7.34 -7.10 12.84
C GLY A 71 -7.58 -8.53 12.41
N LYS A 72 -7.56 -9.46 13.38
CA LYS A 72 -7.75 -10.90 13.12
C LYS A 72 -9.07 -11.22 12.41
N SER A 73 -10.16 -10.58 12.82
CA SER A 73 -11.48 -10.82 12.24
C SER A 73 -11.92 -9.75 11.23
N THR A 74 -11.37 -8.54 11.35
CA THR A 74 -11.76 -7.38 10.52
C THR A 74 -10.95 -7.26 9.24
N GLY A 75 -9.78 -7.91 9.15
CA GLY A 75 -8.85 -7.70 8.05
C GLY A 75 -8.23 -6.30 8.07
N LYS A 76 -7.75 -5.84 6.91
CA LYS A 76 -7.13 -4.52 6.71
C LYS A 76 -8.19 -3.41 6.76
N MET A 77 -7.95 -2.39 7.57
CA MET A 77 -8.83 -1.25 7.82
C MET A 77 -8.03 0.05 7.74
N LEU A 78 -8.69 1.14 7.33
CA LEU A 78 -8.17 2.50 7.30
C LEU A 78 -8.68 3.28 8.51
N LEU A 79 -7.76 3.92 9.23
CA LEU A 79 -8.02 5.01 10.15
C LEU A 79 -7.92 6.33 9.37
N ASP A 80 -9.02 7.08 9.33
CA ASP A 80 -9.11 8.32 8.54
C ASP A 80 -9.36 9.55 9.44
N GLY A 81 -8.32 10.36 9.63
CA GLY A 81 -8.37 11.59 10.41
C GLY A 81 -9.36 12.63 9.87
N SER A 82 -9.77 12.55 8.59
CA SER A 82 -10.76 13.46 8.03
C SER A 82 -12.15 13.27 8.62
N LYS A 83 -12.38 12.12 9.25
CA LYS A 83 -13.65 11.74 9.91
C LYS A 83 -13.66 12.09 11.39
N SER A 84 -12.52 12.54 11.92
CA SER A 84 -12.42 12.95 13.31
C SER A 84 -13.19 14.24 13.57
N LYS A 85 -13.67 14.41 14.80
CA LYS A 85 -14.36 15.63 15.22
C LYS A 85 -13.33 16.60 15.79
N LYS A 86 -13.39 17.84 15.32
CA LYS A 86 -12.58 18.92 15.89
C LYS A 86 -13.10 19.27 17.29
N THR A 87 -12.25 19.18 18.29
CA THR A 87 -12.54 19.59 19.66
C THR A 87 -12.57 21.11 19.76
N PRO A 88 -13.14 21.69 20.83
CA PRO A 88 -13.10 23.13 21.06
C PRO A 88 -11.69 23.72 21.16
N THR A 89 -10.68 22.90 21.50
CA THR A 89 -9.26 23.27 21.54
C THR A 89 -8.57 23.20 20.17
N GLY A 90 -9.28 22.72 19.15
CA GLY A 90 -8.80 22.63 17.77
C GLY A 90 -8.13 21.32 17.40
N GLU A 91 -8.08 20.35 18.31
CA GLU A 91 -7.53 19.01 18.11
C GLU A 91 -8.54 18.10 17.41
N PHE A 92 -8.07 17.12 16.66
CA PHE A 92 -8.91 16.18 15.93
C PHE A 92 -9.01 14.88 16.73
N MET A 93 -10.03 14.74 17.57
CA MET A 93 -10.16 13.59 18.48
C MET A 93 -11.31 12.67 18.08
N SER A 94 -11.05 11.36 18.06
CA SER A 94 -12.06 10.33 17.85
C SER A 94 -11.67 9.01 18.52
N LEU A 95 -12.67 8.16 18.76
CA LEU A 95 -12.43 6.74 19.06
C LEU A 95 -12.02 6.03 17.79
N VAL A 96 -11.15 5.03 17.90
CA VAL A 96 -10.75 4.17 16.76
C VAL A 96 -11.98 3.67 15.99
N SER A 97 -12.98 3.14 16.68
CA SER A 97 -14.21 2.61 16.07
C SER A 97 -15.01 3.63 15.24
N GLU A 98 -14.86 4.94 15.47
CA GLU A 98 -15.57 5.99 14.72
C GLU A 98 -14.86 6.37 13.41
N VAL A 99 -13.56 6.11 13.31
CA VAL A 99 -12.70 6.50 12.18
C VAL A 99 -12.13 5.30 11.42
N LEU A 100 -12.61 4.10 11.74
CA LEU A 100 -12.16 2.84 11.17
C LEU A 100 -13.07 2.39 10.01
N PHE A 101 -12.49 2.24 8.82
CA PHE A 101 -13.20 1.86 7.59
C PHE A 101 -12.54 0.65 6.94
N PRO A 102 -13.29 -0.27 6.32
CA PRO A 102 -12.66 -1.33 5.53
C PRO A 102 -11.93 -0.72 4.34
N ILE A 103 -10.71 -1.19 4.08
CA ILE A 103 -10.03 -0.85 2.83
C ILE A 103 -10.81 -1.57 1.71
N GLN A 104 -11.27 -0.80 0.73
CA GLN A 104 -11.81 -1.37 -0.50
C GLN A 104 -10.65 -2.02 -1.25
N SER A 105 -10.35 -3.27 -0.89
CA SER A 105 -9.36 -4.04 -1.61
C SER A 105 -9.87 -4.22 -3.05
N ASN A 106 -8.99 -4.00 -4.02
CA ASN A 106 -9.20 -4.33 -5.42
C ASN A 106 -9.18 -5.87 -5.60
N LYS A 107 -10.02 -6.60 -4.84
CA LYS A 107 -10.14 -8.07 -4.84
C LYS A 107 -10.51 -8.65 -6.19
N GLN A 108 -10.84 -7.83 -7.19
CA GLN A 108 -10.99 -8.27 -8.58
C GLN A 108 -9.69 -8.81 -9.18
N MET A 109 -8.52 -8.60 -8.55
CA MET A 109 -7.26 -9.21 -8.97
C MET A 109 -7.08 -10.65 -8.43
N SER A 110 -7.74 -11.02 -7.33
CA SER A 110 -7.53 -12.33 -6.66
C SER A 110 -8.07 -13.55 -7.43
N THR A 111 -9.04 -13.36 -8.35
CA THR A 111 -9.50 -14.44 -9.25
C THR A 111 -8.76 -14.48 -10.59
N ARG A 112 -7.86 -13.51 -10.81
CA ARG A 112 -6.86 -13.58 -11.87
C ARG A 112 -5.56 -14.00 -11.21
N SER A 113 -5.44 -15.30 -10.93
CA SER A 113 -4.16 -15.99 -11.13
C SER A 113 -3.77 -15.81 -12.60
N VAL A 114 -3.39 -14.59 -12.98
CA VAL A 114 -2.56 -14.36 -14.14
C VAL A 114 -1.20 -14.83 -13.63
N LEU A 115 -0.95 -16.11 -13.90
CA LEU A 115 0.39 -16.54 -14.23
C LEU A 115 0.90 -15.51 -15.24
N PHE A 116 1.73 -14.57 -14.79
CA PHE A 116 2.37 -13.52 -15.59
C PHE A 116 3.43 -14.16 -16.53
N GLU A 117 3.11 -15.30 -17.15
CA GLU A 117 4.01 -15.99 -18.09
C GLU A 117 3.91 -15.41 -19.51
N THR A 118 3.06 -14.42 -19.74
CA THR A 118 2.92 -13.77 -21.05
C THR A 118 3.47 -12.36 -20.93
N VAL A 119 4.41 -11.99 -21.82
CA VAL A 119 4.93 -10.62 -21.97
C VAL A 119 3.74 -9.67 -22.01
N ALA A 120 3.50 -8.97 -20.90
CA ALA A 120 2.40 -8.02 -20.78
C ALA A 120 2.59 -6.94 -21.86
N ASP A 121 1.49 -6.46 -22.44
CA ASP A 121 1.60 -5.34 -23.38
C ASP A 121 2.18 -4.17 -22.57
N ILE A 122 3.11 -3.41 -23.13
CA ILE A 122 3.71 -2.28 -22.41
C ILE A 122 2.63 -1.27 -21.94
N SER A 123 1.49 -1.23 -22.63
CA SER A 123 0.31 -0.46 -22.21
C SER A 123 -0.32 -0.94 -20.90
N ASP A 124 -0.13 -2.20 -20.51
CA ASP A 124 -0.63 -2.75 -19.24
C ASP A 124 0.17 -2.20 -18.03
N TYR A 125 1.40 -1.73 -18.26
CA TYR A 125 2.19 -0.99 -17.28
C TYR A 125 1.82 0.49 -17.21
N PHE A 126 1.31 1.05 -18.31
CA PHE A 126 1.08 2.48 -18.50
C PHE A 126 -0.40 2.77 -18.84
N ASN A 127 -1.30 2.29 -17.99
CA ASN A 127 -2.74 2.34 -18.21
C ASN A 127 -3.43 3.59 -17.60
N GLY A 128 -2.65 4.55 -17.09
CA GLY A 128 -3.11 5.76 -16.43
C GLY A 128 -3.22 5.66 -14.91
N ASP A 129 -2.97 4.48 -14.32
CA ASP A 129 -2.99 4.30 -12.87
C ASP A 129 -1.63 4.62 -12.23
N ALA A 130 -1.61 4.67 -10.90
CA ALA A 130 -0.39 4.84 -10.12
C ALA A 130 0.57 3.65 -10.31
N TYR A 131 1.83 3.94 -10.63
CA TYR A 131 2.90 2.95 -10.77
C TYR A 131 3.99 3.16 -9.73
N VAL A 132 4.23 2.14 -8.92
CA VAL A 132 5.11 2.18 -7.75
C VAL A 132 6.52 1.73 -8.11
N PHE A 133 7.49 2.61 -7.88
CA PHE A 133 8.91 2.33 -8.00
C PHE A 133 9.45 1.86 -6.65
N ILE A 134 9.48 0.54 -6.46
CA ILE A 134 10.04 -0.09 -5.26
C ILE A 134 11.57 -0.02 -5.26
N THR A 135 12.19 -0.10 -6.44
CA THR A 135 13.64 -0.02 -6.63
C THR A 135 14.02 1.21 -7.44
N ASP A 136 15.30 1.59 -7.39
CA ASP A 136 15.82 2.71 -8.18
C ASP A 136 15.95 2.38 -9.67
N SER A 137 15.90 1.09 -10.02
CA SER A 137 15.97 0.64 -11.41
C SER A 137 15.04 -0.55 -11.66
N LEU A 138 14.37 -0.53 -12.81
CA LEU A 138 13.52 -1.60 -13.31
C LEU A 138 13.87 -1.93 -14.75
N ILE A 139 13.86 -3.22 -15.10
CA ILE A 139 14.01 -3.66 -16.48
C ILE A 139 12.64 -4.16 -16.96
N LEU A 140 12.14 -3.57 -18.04
CA LEU A 140 10.86 -3.98 -18.66
C LEU A 140 11.10 -4.67 -19.99
N ASP A 141 10.54 -5.86 -20.14
CA ASP A 141 10.50 -6.58 -21.41
C ASP A 141 9.44 -5.97 -22.33
N ILE A 142 9.85 -5.57 -23.54
CA ILE A 142 8.95 -4.98 -24.52
C ILE A 142 8.66 -5.99 -25.61
N ASN A 143 7.40 -6.05 -26.06
CA ASN A 143 7.04 -6.88 -27.21
C ASN A 143 7.74 -6.38 -28.49
N GLN A 144 8.71 -7.14 -28.98
CA GLN A 144 9.53 -6.78 -30.13
C GLN A 144 8.75 -6.71 -31.45
N GLU A 145 7.68 -7.50 -31.59
CA GLU A 145 6.84 -7.47 -32.80
C GLU A 145 6.05 -6.17 -32.89
N LYS A 146 5.55 -5.66 -31.75
CA LYS A 146 4.75 -4.44 -31.67
C LYS A 146 5.61 -3.18 -31.60
N TYR A 147 6.65 -3.19 -30.77
CA TYR A 147 7.52 -2.04 -30.49
C TYR A 147 9.00 -2.43 -30.55
N PRO A 148 9.57 -2.65 -31.75
CA PRO A 148 10.99 -2.95 -31.89
C PRO A 148 11.85 -1.75 -31.49
N LEU A 149 12.82 -1.97 -30.60
CA LEU A 149 13.73 -0.97 -30.07
C LEU A 149 15.10 -1.05 -30.77
N ASN A 150 15.58 0.07 -31.29
CA ASN A 150 16.90 0.21 -31.92
C ASN A 150 17.30 1.69 -32.00
N GLU A 151 18.40 2.01 -32.71
CA GLU A 151 18.88 3.39 -32.85
C GLU A 151 17.86 4.35 -33.48
N GLU A 152 16.99 3.84 -34.36
CA GLU A 152 15.96 4.60 -35.08
C GLU A 152 14.60 4.58 -34.38
N LYS A 153 14.39 3.66 -33.43
CA LYS A 153 13.10 3.45 -32.77
C LYS A 153 13.29 3.33 -31.26
N GLN A 154 12.82 4.32 -30.51
CA GLN A 154 13.08 4.43 -29.07
C GLN A 154 11.83 4.83 -28.29
N MET A 155 11.83 4.53 -27.00
CA MET A 155 10.80 5.00 -26.09
C MET A 155 11.25 6.29 -25.41
N ALA A 156 10.29 7.17 -25.13
CA ALA A 156 10.52 8.42 -24.43
C ALA A 156 9.44 8.67 -23.39
N LEU A 157 9.83 9.35 -22.31
CA LEU A 157 8.94 9.90 -21.31
C LEU A 157 8.77 11.40 -21.50
N ARG A 158 7.58 11.89 -21.18
CA ARG A 158 7.30 13.30 -20.99
C ARG A 158 6.50 13.50 -19.73
N PHE A 159 6.88 14.48 -18.93
CA PHE A 159 6.16 14.81 -17.70
C PHE A 159 6.43 16.27 -17.30
N THR A 160 5.65 16.74 -16.34
CA THR A 160 5.86 18.02 -15.68
C THR A 160 6.30 17.81 -14.23
N SER A 161 7.17 18.71 -13.75
CA SER A 161 7.51 18.84 -12.34
C SER A 161 7.49 20.33 -12.02
N GLY A 162 6.49 20.75 -11.24
CA GLY A 162 6.18 22.17 -11.07
C GLY A 162 5.79 22.83 -12.40
N GLU A 163 6.51 23.89 -12.79
CA GLU A 163 6.30 24.61 -14.06
C GLU A 163 7.19 24.10 -15.21
N GLU A 164 8.10 23.16 -14.94
CA GLU A 164 9.07 22.67 -15.92
C GLU A 164 8.58 21.41 -16.65
N ILE A 165 8.88 21.32 -17.95
CA ILE A 165 8.55 20.16 -18.80
C ILE A 165 9.82 19.36 -19.06
N PHE A 166 9.76 18.09 -18.72
CA PHE A 166 10.84 17.13 -18.91
C PHE A 166 10.51 16.22 -20.09
N ASN A 167 11.50 16.00 -20.95
CA ASN A 167 11.47 14.97 -21.99
C ASN A 167 12.72 14.12 -21.85
N ARG A 168 12.56 12.79 -21.77
CA ARG A 168 13.64 11.87 -21.48
C ARG A 168 13.56 10.65 -22.38
N TRP A 169 14.69 10.26 -22.95
CA TRP A 169 14.78 8.99 -23.65
C TRP A 169 14.91 7.87 -22.64
N ILE A 170 14.18 6.78 -22.84
CA ILE A 170 14.37 5.58 -22.02
C ILE A 170 15.50 4.76 -22.65
N PRO A 171 16.58 4.47 -21.91
CA PRO A 171 17.67 3.65 -22.41
C PRO A 171 17.19 2.27 -22.88
N ASN A 172 17.65 1.86 -24.05
CA ASN A 172 17.51 0.48 -24.52
C ASN A 172 18.58 -0.36 -23.81
N PHE A 173 18.14 -1.36 -23.04
CA PHE A 173 19.01 -2.24 -22.26
C PHE A 173 19.49 -3.46 -23.05
N GLY A 174 19.19 -3.53 -24.35
CA GLY A 174 19.43 -4.69 -25.20
C GLY A 174 18.24 -5.64 -25.21
N ASP A 175 18.21 -6.55 -26.18
CA ASP A 175 17.17 -7.60 -26.31
C ASP A 175 15.72 -7.10 -26.21
N ASN A 176 15.47 -5.90 -26.73
CA ASN A 176 14.16 -5.24 -26.68
C ASN A 176 13.66 -4.96 -25.24
N LYS A 177 14.58 -4.68 -24.32
CA LYS A 177 14.29 -4.30 -22.94
C LYS A 177 14.53 -2.82 -22.71
N LEU A 178 13.75 -2.23 -21.81
CA LEU A 178 13.95 -0.86 -21.33
C LEU A 178 14.52 -0.88 -19.92
N LEU A 179 15.51 -0.01 -19.67
CA LEU A 179 15.98 0.27 -18.32
C LEU A 179 15.30 1.56 -17.83
N LEU A 180 14.42 1.41 -16.84
CA LEU A 180 13.81 2.53 -16.14
C LEU A 180 14.60 2.79 -14.87
N GLU A 181 15.57 3.68 -14.95
CA GLU A 181 16.37 4.12 -13.80
C GLU A 181 15.85 5.46 -13.30
N LYS A 182 15.38 5.49 -12.05
CA LYS A 182 14.73 6.63 -11.41
C LYS A 182 15.58 7.90 -11.54
N ASP A 183 16.84 7.81 -11.11
CA ASP A 183 17.73 8.98 -11.03
C ASP A 183 18.05 9.56 -12.41
N SER A 184 18.10 8.72 -13.45
CA SER A 184 18.36 9.14 -14.83
C SER A 184 17.11 9.70 -15.51
N LEU A 185 15.97 9.03 -15.35
CA LEU A 185 14.70 9.43 -15.96
C LEU A 185 14.06 10.65 -15.31
N PHE A 186 14.33 10.89 -14.03
CA PHE A 186 13.75 12.02 -13.29
C PHE A 186 14.80 13.03 -12.82
N GLU A 187 16.00 12.99 -13.42
CA GLU A 187 17.08 13.94 -13.10
C GLU A 187 16.62 15.39 -13.24
N GLY A 188 16.80 16.17 -12.18
CA GLY A 188 16.46 17.59 -12.12
C GLY A 188 14.99 17.88 -11.82
N ALA A 189 14.13 16.86 -11.74
CA ALA A 189 12.74 17.02 -11.35
C ALA A 189 12.58 16.91 -9.83
N SER A 190 11.63 17.67 -9.26
CA SER A 190 11.13 17.43 -7.91
C SER A 190 10.15 16.26 -7.96
N LEU A 191 10.55 15.10 -7.41
CA LEU A 191 9.77 13.85 -7.50
C LEU A 191 8.35 13.99 -6.92
N ASP A 192 8.18 14.81 -5.89
CA ASP A 192 6.89 15.05 -5.23
C ASP A 192 5.94 15.95 -6.06
N GLU A 193 6.44 16.60 -7.11
CA GLU A 193 5.67 17.48 -7.99
C GLU A 193 5.37 16.84 -9.36
N ILE A 194 5.75 15.57 -9.55
CA ILE A 194 5.45 14.83 -10.76
C ILE A 194 4.03 14.26 -10.64
N GLU A 195 3.14 14.71 -11.50
CA GLU A 195 1.78 14.19 -11.60
C GLU A 195 1.75 12.97 -12.53
N THR A 196 1.51 13.18 -13.81
CA THR A 196 1.39 12.11 -14.80
C THR A 196 2.60 12.10 -15.73
N VAL A 197 3.12 10.90 -15.99
CA VAL A 197 4.17 10.62 -16.96
C VAL A 197 3.57 9.98 -18.20
N ASP A 198 3.72 10.64 -19.34
CA ASP A 198 3.35 10.10 -20.65
C ASP A 198 4.50 9.29 -21.26
N VAL A 199 4.16 8.13 -21.82
CA VAL A 199 5.09 7.25 -22.53
C VAL A 199 4.81 7.29 -24.03
N TYR A 200 5.86 7.48 -24.81
CA TYR A 200 5.79 7.53 -26.27
C TYR A 200 6.76 6.56 -26.93
N TYR A 201 6.35 6.02 -28.06
CA TYR A 201 7.23 5.32 -28.99
C TYR A 201 7.53 6.22 -30.18
N VAL A 202 8.82 6.45 -30.44
CA VAL A 202 9.29 7.39 -31.45
C VAL A 202 10.07 6.67 -32.54
N VAL A 203 9.66 6.86 -33.80
CA VAL A 203 10.38 6.41 -34.98
C VAL A 203 11.08 7.62 -35.61
N LYS A 204 12.39 7.73 -35.42
CA LYS A 204 13.21 8.89 -35.81
C LYS A 204 13.18 9.15 -37.32
N ALA A 205 13.35 8.10 -38.13
CA ALA A 205 13.36 8.20 -39.59
C ALA A 205 12.12 8.88 -40.18
N THR A 206 10.93 8.64 -39.60
CA THR A 206 9.65 9.19 -40.09
C THR A 206 9.12 10.33 -39.23
N ARG A 207 9.75 10.61 -38.09
CA ARG A 207 9.24 11.49 -37.02
C ARG A 207 7.85 11.08 -36.52
N LYS A 208 7.49 9.80 -36.68
CA LYS A 208 6.24 9.27 -36.13
C LYS A 208 6.39 9.14 -34.61
N ILE A 209 5.42 9.68 -33.88
CA ILE A 209 5.34 9.59 -32.43
C ILE A 209 4.00 8.95 -32.10
N ASP A 210 4.03 7.79 -31.46
CA ASP A 210 2.84 7.08 -30.99
C ASP A 210 2.78 7.19 -29.46
N HIS A 211 1.69 7.71 -28.93
CA HIS A 211 1.44 7.67 -27.49
C HIS A 211 1.07 6.24 -27.09
N ILE A 212 1.79 5.72 -26.09
CA ILE A 212 1.64 4.34 -25.62
C ILE A 212 0.68 4.28 -24.44
N GLY A 213 0.76 5.27 -23.56
CA GLY A 213 0.02 5.30 -22.31
C GLY A 213 0.62 6.31 -21.35
N SER A 214 0.11 6.30 -20.12
CA SER A 214 0.57 7.19 -19.06
C SER A 214 0.52 6.49 -17.71
N PHE A 215 1.19 7.04 -16.71
CA PHE A 215 1.13 6.55 -15.33
C PHE A 215 1.49 7.66 -14.35
N ASP A 216 1.04 7.52 -13.10
CA ASP A 216 1.42 8.44 -12.02
C ASP A 216 2.53 7.77 -11.19
N PRO A 217 3.79 8.27 -11.23
CA PRO A 217 4.89 7.61 -10.53
C PRO A 217 4.78 7.79 -9.03
N ILE A 218 4.87 6.69 -8.29
CA ILE A 218 4.95 6.68 -6.83
C ILE A 218 6.33 6.18 -6.42
N PHE A 219 7.14 7.08 -5.86
CA PHE A 219 8.47 6.75 -5.33
C PHE A 219 8.36 6.44 -3.85
N VAL A 220 8.47 5.16 -3.48
CA VAL A 220 8.32 4.73 -2.09
C VAL A 220 9.63 4.86 -1.31
N ASN A 221 9.52 5.20 -0.03
CA ASN A 221 10.63 5.02 0.89
C ASN A 221 10.81 3.52 1.16
N GLN A 222 11.92 2.96 0.69
CA GLN A 222 12.20 1.52 0.77
C GLN A 222 12.34 1.01 2.21
N GLU A 223 12.92 1.80 3.11
CA GLU A 223 13.07 1.44 4.53
C GLU A 223 11.70 1.36 5.21
N GLN A 224 10.85 2.37 4.96
CA GLN A 224 9.49 2.37 5.45
C GLN A 224 8.73 1.15 4.90
N LEU A 225 8.71 0.95 3.59
CA LEU A 225 8.00 -0.17 2.96
C LEU A 225 8.45 -1.51 3.56
N LYS A 226 9.77 -1.68 3.77
CA LYS A 226 10.33 -2.88 4.40
C LYS A 226 9.77 -3.10 5.80
N GLU A 227 9.72 -2.08 6.65
CA GLU A 227 9.14 -2.17 8.00
C GLU A 227 7.67 -2.58 7.96
N GLU A 228 6.89 -2.00 7.05
CA GLU A 228 5.47 -2.30 6.87
C GLU A 228 5.25 -3.76 6.44
N LEU A 229 6.03 -4.27 5.49
CA LEU A 229 5.92 -5.66 5.04
C LEU A 229 6.41 -6.66 6.09
N ILE A 230 7.45 -6.33 6.87
CA ILE A 230 7.89 -7.15 8.01
C ILE A 230 6.80 -7.21 9.08
N SER A 231 6.17 -6.07 9.36
CA SER A 231 5.03 -5.93 10.27
C SER A 231 3.87 -6.81 9.82
N LEU A 232 3.47 -6.72 8.54
CA LEU A 232 2.41 -7.54 7.96
C LEU A 232 2.76 -9.04 7.99
N LYS A 233 3.98 -9.42 7.58
CA LYS A 233 4.45 -10.82 7.65
C LYS A 233 4.38 -11.35 9.08
N SER A 234 4.83 -10.57 10.07
CA SER A 234 4.82 -10.95 11.48
C SER A 234 3.39 -11.16 11.97
N PHE A 235 2.46 -10.29 11.57
CA PHE A 235 1.05 -10.44 11.86
C PHE A 235 0.48 -11.72 11.23
N LEU A 236 0.72 -11.96 9.94
CA LEU A 236 0.21 -13.13 9.23
C LEU A 236 0.75 -14.42 9.83
N THR A 237 2.05 -14.54 10.03
CA THR A 237 2.68 -15.75 10.60
C THR A 237 2.25 -16.06 12.03
N THR A 238 1.98 -15.03 12.85
CA THR A 238 1.56 -15.21 14.25
C THR A 238 0.09 -15.57 14.36
N ASN A 239 -0.76 -15.04 13.46
CA ASN A 239 -2.20 -15.05 13.63
C ASN A 239 -2.95 -15.87 12.57
N GLN A 240 -2.27 -16.30 11.51
CA GLN A 240 -2.80 -17.10 10.42
C GLN A 240 -1.84 -18.25 10.11
N THR A 241 -2.38 -19.43 9.81
CA THR A 241 -1.57 -20.55 9.32
C THR A 241 -1.44 -20.41 7.81
N SER A 242 -0.57 -19.50 7.37
CA SER A 242 -0.35 -19.21 5.95
C SER A 242 0.94 -19.85 5.45
N LYS A 243 0.90 -20.41 4.24
CA LYS A 243 2.11 -20.87 3.54
C LYS A 243 2.92 -19.66 3.07
N VAL A 244 4.20 -19.87 2.76
CA VAL A 244 5.08 -18.80 2.27
C VAL A 244 4.48 -18.11 1.04
N GLU A 245 3.96 -18.88 0.09
CA GLU A 245 3.33 -18.39 -1.14
C GLU A 245 2.12 -17.49 -0.87
N GLU A 246 1.29 -17.87 0.11
CA GLU A 246 0.13 -17.07 0.54
C GLU A 246 0.56 -15.77 1.22
N ILE A 247 1.64 -15.80 2.00
CA ILE A 247 2.23 -14.60 2.57
C ILE A 247 2.73 -13.67 1.46
N GLN A 248 3.48 -14.18 0.46
CA GLN A 248 3.97 -13.30 -0.63
C GLN A 248 2.82 -12.63 -1.38
N ALA A 249 1.74 -13.38 -1.65
CA ALA A 249 0.55 -12.84 -2.31
C ALA A 249 -0.12 -11.74 -1.46
N GLU A 250 -0.23 -11.91 -0.14
CA GLU A 250 -0.78 -10.88 0.75
C GLU A 250 0.13 -9.65 0.87
N LEU A 251 1.45 -9.83 0.88
CA LEU A 251 2.40 -8.70 0.86
C LEU A 251 2.32 -7.93 -0.45
N TYR A 252 2.21 -8.62 -1.59
CA TYR A 252 2.04 -7.97 -2.89
C TYR A 252 0.71 -7.21 -2.96
N GLN A 253 -0.38 -7.85 -2.52
CA GLN A 253 -1.69 -7.21 -2.48
C GLN A 253 -1.70 -5.99 -1.56
N TYR A 254 -0.93 -6.00 -0.46
CA TYR A 254 -0.75 -4.81 0.37
C TYR A 254 -0.15 -3.65 -0.42
N VAL A 255 0.92 -3.87 -1.20
CA VAL A 255 1.49 -2.80 -2.04
C VAL A 255 0.46 -2.26 -3.03
N LEU A 256 -0.30 -3.14 -3.68
CA LEU A 256 -1.36 -2.74 -4.61
C LEU A 256 -2.47 -1.93 -3.93
N ASP A 257 -2.90 -2.34 -2.75
CA ASP A 257 -4.00 -1.69 -2.01
C ASP A 257 -3.58 -0.31 -1.47
N ILE A 258 -2.29 -0.12 -1.14
CA ILE A 258 -1.81 1.07 -0.43
C ILE A 258 -1.10 2.08 -1.34
N TYR A 259 -0.24 1.59 -2.24
CA TYR A 259 0.64 2.43 -3.06
C TYR A 259 0.24 2.45 -4.53
N GLY A 260 -0.20 1.32 -5.08
CA GLY A 260 -0.57 1.18 -6.50
C GLY A 260 0.11 0.02 -7.19
N GLN A 261 0.01 -0.01 -8.52
CA GLN A 261 0.53 -1.11 -9.34
C GLN A 261 2.06 -1.15 -9.32
N THR A 262 2.64 -2.33 -9.29
CA THR A 262 4.08 -2.56 -9.41
C THR A 262 4.31 -3.84 -10.20
N ASP A 263 5.49 -4.02 -10.77
CA ASP A 263 5.87 -5.31 -11.36
C ASP A 263 6.00 -6.40 -10.28
N PHE A 264 5.38 -7.57 -10.53
CA PHE A 264 5.34 -8.69 -9.58
C PHE A 264 6.69 -9.40 -9.45
N GLU A 265 7.44 -9.55 -10.55
CA GLU A 265 8.75 -10.19 -10.51
C GLU A 265 9.74 -9.31 -9.74
N MET A 266 9.75 -8.02 -10.03
CA MET A 266 10.53 -7.02 -9.29
C MET A 266 10.20 -7.03 -7.80
N PHE A 267 8.90 -7.01 -7.46
CA PHE A 267 8.48 -7.08 -6.06
C PHE A 267 9.02 -8.35 -5.38
N ASN A 268 8.87 -9.50 -6.02
CA ASN A 268 9.33 -10.78 -5.47
C ASN A 268 10.84 -10.87 -5.32
N GLU A 269 11.60 -10.31 -6.26
CA GLU A 269 13.05 -10.23 -6.16
C GLU A 269 13.46 -9.32 -5.00
N TRP A 270 12.83 -8.14 -4.90
CA TRP A 270 13.12 -7.16 -3.85
C TRP A 270 12.84 -7.72 -2.45
N ILE A 271 11.67 -8.33 -2.19
CA ILE A 271 11.36 -8.88 -0.85
C ILE A 271 12.30 -10.03 -0.44
N LYS A 272 12.84 -10.79 -1.40
CA LYS A 272 13.83 -11.84 -1.14
C LYS A 272 15.18 -11.24 -0.80
N ASN A 273 15.63 -10.24 -1.57
CA ASN A 273 16.90 -9.55 -1.35
C ASN A 273 16.92 -8.82 0.00
N GLU A 274 15.78 -8.23 0.40
CA GLU A 274 15.62 -7.58 1.69
C GLU A 274 15.48 -8.53 2.88
N GLY A 275 15.43 -9.85 2.63
CA GLY A 275 15.24 -10.89 3.66
C GLY A 275 13.87 -10.85 4.32
N ILE A 276 12.88 -10.27 3.64
CA ILE A 276 11.50 -10.23 4.13
C ILE A 276 10.89 -11.62 4.02
N ILE A 277 11.24 -12.42 3.02
CA ILE A 277 10.79 -13.82 2.87
C ILE A 277 11.97 -14.78 2.91
#